data_AF-A0A519M9L1-F1
#
_entry.id   AF-A0A519M9L1-F1
#
_cell.length_a   1.000
_cell.length_b   1.000
_cell.length_c   1.000
_cell.angle_alpha   90.00
_cell.angle_beta   90.00
_cell.angle_gamma   90.00
#
_symmetry.space_group_name_H-M   'P 1'
#
loop_
_entity.id
_entity.type
_entity.pdbx_description
1 polymer ?
#
loop_
_entity_poly.entity_id
_entity_poly.type
_entity_poly.pdbx_seq_one_letter_code
_entity_poly.pdbx_strand_id
1 'polypeptide(L)'
;ASVLDRIPVRTNYDDRYFSDKYQALPKGGYTQVFDKILDNPNIEVLLNTDYFDVMDDIQGYEKLFYTGPVDRFFNFKYSLEDKLEYRSINFVTETVDAEYFQECSVVNYPGNETEFTRIIEYKHFGSQQSDKTTIVKEFTTDEGDPYYPVPNEKNQRIYEKYKAETEKLVDIYFVGRLANYKYFNMDQAFKNALDLFKSLEGESAVNVESVKEAAL
;
A
#
# COMPACT_ATOMS: atom_id res chain seq x y z
N ALA A 1 15.59 4.82 -4.44
CA ALA A 1 15.80 3.36 -4.49
C ALA A 1 15.49 2.90 -5.90
N SER A 2 16.41 2.21 -6.55
CA SER A 2 16.18 1.66 -7.89
C SER A 2 15.18 0.50 -7.80
N VAL A 3 14.34 0.29 -8.82
CA VAL A 3 13.47 -0.89 -8.89
C VAL A 3 14.29 -2.19 -8.85
N LEU A 4 15.52 -2.14 -9.37
CA LEU A 4 16.46 -3.27 -9.38
C LEU A 4 16.95 -3.67 -7.98
N ASP A 5 16.97 -2.74 -7.02
CA ASP A 5 17.42 -3.05 -5.64
C ASP A 5 16.42 -3.94 -4.89
N ARG A 6 15.21 -4.13 -5.43
CA ARG A 6 14.12 -4.86 -4.78
C ARG A 6 14.15 -6.37 -5.05
N ILE A 7 14.80 -6.82 -6.13
CA ILE A 7 14.91 -8.23 -6.48
C ILE A 7 16.41 -8.55 -6.61
N PRO A 8 17.08 -8.94 -5.50
CA PRO A 8 18.51 -9.16 -5.51
C PRO A 8 18.88 -10.42 -6.29
N VAL A 9 20.01 -10.37 -6.99
CA VAL A 9 20.63 -11.56 -7.59
C VAL A 9 21.15 -12.48 -6.48
N ARG A 10 20.82 -13.77 -6.55
CA ARG A 10 21.24 -14.78 -5.56
C ARG A 10 22.24 -15.75 -6.16
N THR A 11 23.17 -16.21 -5.33
CA THR A 11 24.20 -17.21 -5.65
C THR A 11 23.93 -18.58 -5.02
N ASN A 12 22.72 -18.78 -4.50
CA ASN A 12 22.25 -20.02 -3.88
C ASN A 12 20.96 -20.50 -4.57
N TYR A 13 20.39 -21.61 -4.08
CA TYR A 13 19.16 -22.22 -4.63
C TYR A 13 17.89 -21.77 -3.90
N ASP A 14 17.94 -20.68 -3.12
CA ASP A 14 16.75 -20.14 -2.46
C ASP A 14 15.86 -19.45 -3.47
N ASP A 15 14.72 -20.07 -3.78
CA ASP A 15 13.74 -19.64 -4.78
C ASP A 15 12.64 -18.74 -4.22
N ARG A 16 12.63 -18.47 -2.90
CA ARG A 16 11.61 -17.62 -2.26
C ARG A 16 11.69 -16.20 -2.78
N TYR A 17 10.56 -15.57 -3.09
CA TYR A 17 10.54 -14.18 -3.55
C TYR A 17 11.07 -13.19 -2.50
N PHE A 18 10.75 -13.40 -1.22
CA PHE A 18 11.20 -12.58 -0.10
C PHE A 18 12.22 -13.31 0.78
N SER A 19 13.19 -12.57 1.31
CA SER A 19 14.19 -13.08 2.27
C SER A 19 13.84 -12.75 3.73
N ASP A 20 12.72 -12.06 3.96
CA ASP A 20 12.25 -11.66 5.28
C ASP A 20 12.05 -12.86 6.22
N LYS A 21 12.33 -12.62 7.51
CA LYS A 21 12.25 -13.66 8.55
C LYS A 21 10.82 -14.19 8.75
N TYR A 22 9.83 -13.30 8.68
CA TYR A 22 8.42 -13.64 8.89
C TYR A 22 7.66 -13.44 7.59
N GLN A 23 7.12 -14.52 7.05
CA GLN A 23 6.32 -14.53 5.82
C GLN A 23 5.07 -15.36 6.09
N ALA A 24 3.91 -14.71 6.08
CA ALA A 24 2.64 -15.37 6.35
C ALA A 24 1.50 -14.59 5.70
N LEU A 25 0.42 -15.31 5.39
CA LEU A 25 -0.85 -14.72 4.98
C LEU A 25 -1.87 -14.87 6.12
N PRO A 26 -2.75 -13.88 6.33
CA PRO A 26 -3.77 -13.95 7.35
C PRO A 26 -4.77 -15.06 7.03
N LYS A 27 -4.99 -15.97 7.99
CA LYS A 27 -6.07 -16.95 7.91
C LYS A 27 -7.40 -16.19 7.83
N GLY A 28 -8.19 -16.44 6.79
CA GLY A 28 -9.45 -15.74 6.54
C GLY A 28 -9.33 -14.45 5.70
N GLY A 29 -8.11 -14.10 5.26
CA GLY A 29 -7.87 -12.94 4.39
C GLY A 29 -7.69 -11.62 5.15
N TYR A 30 -7.29 -10.58 4.42
CA TYR A 30 -6.95 -9.27 5.00
C TYR A 30 -8.17 -8.52 5.53
N THR A 31 -9.37 -8.71 4.95
CA THR A 31 -10.61 -8.08 5.45
C THR A 31 -10.83 -8.38 6.92
N GLN A 32 -10.73 -9.65 7.34
CA GLN A 32 -10.92 -10.04 8.74
C GLN A 32 -9.85 -9.46 9.68
N VAL A 33 -8.65 -9.15 9.17
CA VAL A 33 -7.63 -8.46 9.95
C VAL A 33 -8.07 -7.02 10.21
N PHE A 34 -8.52 -6.32 9.17
CA PHE A 34 -8.99 -4.94 9.30
C PHE A 34 -10.28 -4.83 10.11
N ASP A 35 -11.23 -5.76 9.95
CA ASP A 35 -12.44 -5.82 10.78
C ASP A 35 -12.07 -5.83 12.27
N LYS A 36 -11.07 -6.64 12.67
CA LYS A 36 -10.59 -6.70 14.07
C LYS A 36 -9.82 -5.47 14.51
N ILE A 37 -9.05 -4.84 13.61
CA ILE A 37 -8.33 -3.60 13.93
C ILE A 37 -9.33 -2.46 14.19
N LEU A 38 -10.44 -2.45 13.45
CA LEU A 38 -11.46 -1.40 13.50
C LEU A 38 -12.61 -1.71 14.48
N ASP A 39 -12.66 -2.93 15.05
CA ASP A 39 -13.64 -3.36 16.06
C ASP A 39 -13.32 -2.75 17.44
N ASN A 40 -13.48 -1.44 17.55
CA ASN A 40 -13.35 -0.70 18.80
C ASN A 40 -14.51 0.31 18.89
N PRO A 41 -15.18 0.45 20.05
CA PRO A 41 -16.30 1.38 20.20
C PRO A 41 -15.94 2.86 20.01
N ASN A 42 -14.64 3.21 20.01
CA ASN A 42 -14.15 4.56 19.75
C ASN A 42 -13.84 4.80 18.26
N ILE A 43 -14.03 3.81 17.39
CA ILE A 43 -13.77 3.91 15.95
C ILE A 43 -15.11 3.88 15.21
N GLU A 44 -15.38 4.96 14.49
CA GLU A 44 -16.48 5.03 13.52
C GLU A 44 -15.91 4.95 12.10
N VAL A 45 -16.52 4.12 11.25
CA VAL A 45 -16.07 3.90 9.88
C VAL A 45 -17.14 4.35 8.90
N LEU A 46 -16.81 5.34 8.08
CA LEU A 46 -17.64 5.85 6.99
C LEU A 46 -17.04 5.37 5.66
N LEU A 47 -17.77 4.50 4.95
CA LEU A 47 -17.38 4.01 3.62
C LEU A 47 -18.04 4.84 2.52
N ASN A 48 -17.55 4.71 1.28
CA ASN A 48 -18.05 5.46 0.12
C ASN A 48 -18.13 6.98 0.35
N THR A 49 -17.19 7.52 1.12
CA THR A 49 -17.18 8.92 1.54
C THR A 49 -15.82 9.51 1.21
N ASP A 50 -15.78 10.51 0.34
CA ASP A 50 -14.57 11.27 0.07
C ASP A 50 -14.42 12.38 1.13
N TYR A 51 -13.27 12.46 1.79
CA TYR A 51 -13.00 13.47 2.81
C TYR A 51 -13.26 14.90 2.30
N PHE A 52 -12.91 15.20 1.05
CA PHE A 52 -13.06 16.55 0.50
C PHE A 52 -14.52 16.96 0.28
N ASP A 53 -15.43 16.00 0.21
CA ASP A 53 -16.87 16.26 0.05
C ASP A 53 -17.56 16.53 1.40
N VAL A 54 -16.97 16.07 2.52
CA VAL A 54 -17.59 16.12 3.85
C VAL A 54 -16.78 16.92 4.88
N MET A 55 -15.60 17.42 4.53
CA MET A 55 -14.70 18.05 5.50
C MET A 55 -15.30 19.28 6.20
N ASP A 56 -16.27 19.96 5.58
CA ASP A 56 -16.98 21.09 6.19
C ASP A 56 -18.06 20.62 7.18
N ASP A 57 -18.55 19.38 7.06
CA ASP A 57 -19.55 18.78 7.95
C ASP A 57 -18.90 18.09 9.17
N ILE A 58 -17.65 17.66 9.06
CA ILE A 58 -16.90 17.03 10.15
C ILE A 58 -16.34 18.12 11.07
N GLN A 59 -16.98 18.33 12.22
CA GLN A 59 -16.59 19.31 13.22
C GLN A 59 -16.02 18.65 14.48
N GLY A 60 -15.14 19.38 15.18
CA GLY A 60 -14.68 19.00 16.53
C GLY A 60 -13.59 17.92 16.58
N TYR A 61 -12.92 17.60 15.47
CA TYR A 61 -11.72 16.77 15.50
C TYR A 61 -10.48 17.60 15.88
N GLU A 62 -9.59 17.01 16.69
CA GLU A 62 -8.35 17.68 17.12
C GLU A 62 -7.22 17.53 16.09
N LYS A 63 -7.12 16.37 15.46
CA LYS A 63 -6.03 16.00 14.54
C LYS A 63 -6.58 15.31 13.30
N LEU A 64 -5.96 15.56 12.15
CA LEU A 64 -6.25 14.88 10.90
C LEU A 64 -5.07 13.99 10.49
N PHE A 65 -5.33 12.71 10.28
CA PHE A 65 -4.36 11.77 9.71
C PHE A 65 -4.74 11.48 8.26
N TYR A 66 -4.01 12.08 7.32
CA TYR A 66 -4.31 11.97 5.90
C TYR A 66 -3.38 10.93 5.23
N THR A 67 -4.00 9.95 4.56
CA THR A 67 -3.29 8.85 3.89
C THR A 67 -3.43 8.84 2.37
N GLY A 68 -4.19 9.79 1.80
CA GLY A 68 -4.41 9.92 0.37
C GLY A 68 -3.25 10.61 -0.38
N PRO A 69 -3.39 10.85 -1.69
CA PRO A 69 -2.36 11.55 -2.48
C PRO A 69 -2.10 12.96 -1.95
N VAL A 70 -0.84 13.29 -1.70
CA VAL A 70 -0.46 14.58 -1.11
C VAL A 70 -0.75 15.76 -2.04
N ASP A 71 -0.55 15.57 -3.34
CA ASP A 71 -0.87 16.56 -4.37
C ASP A 71 -2.38 16.85 -4.44
N ARG A 72 -3.22 15.82 -4.29
CA ARG A 72 -4.69 15.99 -4.20
C ARG A 72 -5.10 16.89 -3.03
N PHE A 73 -4.47 16.70 -1.86
CA PHE A 73 -4.76 17.49 -0.66
C PHE A 73 -4.55 18.99 -0.88
N PHE A 74 -3.43 19.38 -1.51
CA PHE A 74 -3.10 20.78 -1.76
C PHE A 74 -3.79 21.37 -2.99
N ASN A 75 -4.12 20.55 -3.98
CA ASN A 75 -4.92 20.99 -5.12
C ASN A 75 -6.32 21.46 -4.66
N PHE A 76 -6.93 20.79 -3.68
CA PHE A 76 -8.20 21.22 -3.10
C PHE A 76 -8.11 22.60 -2.43
N LYS A 77 -6.93 22.97 -1.89
CA LYS A 77 -6.68 24.28 -1.28
C LYS A 77 -6.09 25.31 -2.27
N TYR A 78 -6.06 25.00 -3.57
CA TYR A 78 -5.47 25.84 -4.64
C TYR A 78 -4.06 26.38 -4.32
N SER A 79 -3.28 25.64 -3.52
CA SER A 79 -2.00 26.12 -3.00
C SER A 79 -0.81 25.69 -3.87
N LEU A 80 -0.89 24.49 -4.45
CA LEU A 80 0.10 23.91 -5.34
C LEU A 80 -0.64 23.13 -6.45
N GLU A 81 -0.17 23.25 -7.69
CA GLU A 81 -0.86 22.71 -8.88
C GLU A 81 -0.06 21.60 -9.59
N ASP A 82 1.22 21.43 -9.26
CA ASP A 82 2.10 20.43 -9.88
C ASP A 82 1.61 19.01 -9.54
N LYS A 83 1.11 18.24 -10.52
CA LYS A 83 0.67 16.86 -10.28
C LYS A 83 1.84 15.89 -10.13
N LEU A 84 1.73 14.97 -9.17
CA LEU A 84 2.66 13.84 -9.05
C LEU A 84 2.21 12.72 -9.99
N GLU A 85 3.18 12.09 -10.66
CA GLU A 85 2.88 10.96 -11.54
C GLU A 85 2.75 9.67 -10.73
N TYR A 86 1.68 8.93 -10.94
CA TYR A 86 1.48 7.59 -10.37
C TYR A 86 1.28 6.59 -11.52
N ARG A 87 1.77 5.37 -11.33
CA ARG A 87 1.31 4.24 -12.14
C ARG A 87 0.06 3.66 -11.52
N SER A 88 -0.86 3.27 -12.38
CA SER A 88 -2.04 2.51 -12.04
C SER A 88 -2.00 1.09 -12.61
N ILE A 89 -2.95 0.27 -12.19
CA ILE A 89 -3.08 -1.13 -12.60
C ILE A 89 -4.52 -1.38 -12.98
N ASN A 90 -4.73 -1.94 -14.17
CA ASN A 90 -6.00 -2.50 -14.58
C ASN A 90 -5.99 -4.02 -14.31
N PHE A 91 -6.94 -4.48 -13.49
CA PHE A 91 -7.09 -5.88 -13.12
C PHE A 91 -8.18 -6.55 -13.97
N VAL A 92 -7.80 -7.51 -14.80
CA VAL A 92 -8.76 -8.31 -15.58
C VAL A 92 -8.90 -9.67 -14.94
N THR A 93 -10.09 -9.96 -14.41
CA THR A 93 -10.39 -11.21 -13.71
C THR A 93 -11.03 -12.23 -14.66
N GLU A 94 -10.55 -13.46 -14.64
CA GLU A 94 -11.08 -14.58 -15.41
C GLU A 94 -11.32 -15.79 -14.50
N THR A 95 -12.42 -16.50 -14.70
CA THR A 95 -12.68 -17.80 -14.06
C THR A 95 -12.44 -18.91 -15.06
N VAL A 96 -11.57 -19.86 -14.70
CA VAL A 96 -11.16 -20.97 -15.55
C VAL A 96 -11.76 -22.27 -15.01
N ASP A 97 -12.24 -23.12 -15.91
CA ASP A 97 -12.77 -24.45 -15.61
C ASP A 97 -11.63 -25.47 -15.45
N ALA A 98 -10.79 -25.22 -14.44
CA ALA A 98 -9.66 -26.06 -14.06
C ALA A 98 -9.35 -25.91 -12.57
N GLU A 99 -8.82 -26.97 -11.96
CA GLU A 99 -8.39 -26.93 -10.57
C GLU A 99 -7.21 -25.96 -10.41
N TYR A 100 -6.21 -25.93 -11.29
CA TYR A 100 -5.21 -24.86 -11.27
C TYR A 100 -4.92 -24.41 -12.69
N PHE A 101 -4.65 -23.11 -12.86
CA PHE A 101 -4.31 -22.52 -14.15
C PHE A 101 -2.79 -22.52 -14.38
N GLN A 102 -2.01 -22.26 -13.33
CA GLN A 102 -0.55 -22.15 -13.39
C GLN A 102 0.11 -22.79 -12.17
N GLU A 103 1.41 -23.08 -12.26
CA GLU A 103 2.16 -23.79 -11.21
C GLU A 103 2.35 -22.96 -9.92
N CYS A 104 2.44 -21.64 -10.05
CA CYS A 104 2.77 -20.72 -8.96
C CYS A 104 1.66 -19.69 -8.74
N SER A 105 1.58 -19.12 -7.54
CA SER A 105 0.61 -18.07 -7.20
C SER A 105 0.71 -16.81 -8.07
N VAL A 106 1.92 -16.49 -8.54
CA VAL A 106 2.18 -15.37 -9.45
C VAL A 106 3.20 -15.81 -10.50
N VAL A 107 2.88 -15.58 -11.77
CA VAL A 107 3.79 -15.82 -12.91
C VAL A 107 3.99 -14.49 -13.64
N ASN A 108 5.24 -14.04 -13.74
CA ASN A 108 5.63 -12.81 -14.42
C ASN A 108 5.92 -13.07 -15.91
N TYR A 109 5.55 -12.10 -16.76
CA TYR A 109 5.76 -12.14 -18.21
C TYR A 109 6.64 -10.95 -18.61
N PRO A 110 7.99 -11.09 -18.55
CA PRO A 110 8.91 -9.96 -18.72
C PRO A 110 9.16 -9.58 -20.19
N GLY A 111 8.71 -10.41 -21.14
CA GLY A 111 8.84 -10.14 -22.58
C GLY A 111 7.76 -9.19 -23.10
N ASN A 112 7.89 -8.76 -24.35
CA ASN A 112 6.90 -7.89 -25.02
C ASN A 112 5.80 -8.68 -25.75
N GLU A 113 5.73 -9.99 -25.53
CA GLU A 113 4.80 -10.90 -26.21
C GLU A 113 3.35 -10.75 -25.70
N THR A 114 3.18 -10.17 -24.51
CA THR A 114 1.91 -10.01 -23.81
C THR A 114 1.73 -8.57 -23.35
N GLU A 115 0.49 -8.10 -23.32
CA GLU A 115 0.15 -6.74 -22.85
C GLU A 115 0.07 -6.62 -21.32
N PHE A 116 -0.06 -7.74 -20.61
CA PHE A 116 -0.06 -7.79 -19.15
C PHE A 116 1.34 -8.13 -18.61
N THR A 117 1.60 -7.72 -17.37
CA THR A 117 2.89 -7.90 -16.71
C THR A 117 3.00 -9.23 -15.95
N ARG A 118 1.88 -9.72 -15.43
CA ARG A 118 1.79 -10.97 -14.66
C ARG A 118 0.37 -11.50 -14.56
N ILE A 119 0.27 -12.77 -14.21
CA ILE A 119 -0.98 -13.45 -13.85
C ILE A 119 -0.88 -13.92 -12.40
N ILE A 120 -1.92 -13.61 -11.62
CA ILE A 120 -2.07 -14.02 -10.22
C ILE A 120 -3.18 -15.06 -10.14
N GLU A 121 -2.91 -16.18 -9.48
CA GLU A 121 -3.89 -17.22 -9.19
C GLU A 121 -4.06 -17.32 -7.67
N TYR A 122 -5.16 -16.75 -7.14
CA TYR A 122 -5.32 -16.56 -5.71
C TYR A 122 -5.51 -17.86 -4.92
N LYS A 123 -5.92 -18.95 -5.59
CA LYS A 123 -6.16 -20.23 -4.92
C LYS A 123 -4.88 -20.80 -4.27
N HIS A 124 -3.71 -20.51 -4.83
CA HIS A 124 -2.40 -20.89 -4.26
C HIS A 124 -2.10 -20.22 -2.91
N PHE A 125 -2.74 -19.10 -2.58
CA PHE A 125 -2.51 -18.38 -1.33
C PHE A 125 -3.34 -18.93 -0.16
N GLY A 126 -4.42 -19.64 -0.46
CA GLY A 126 -5.36 -20.17 0.52
C GLY A 126 -5.36 -21.69 0.55
N SER A 127 -6.37 -22.24 1.25
CA SER A 127 -6.67 -23.67 1.26
C SER A 127 -7.99 -23.97 0.52
N GLN A 128 -8.44 -23.05 -0.34
CA GLN A 128 -9.69 -23.18 -1.07
C GLN A 128 -9.66 -24.43 -1.97
N GLN A 129 -10.69 -25.27 -1.86
CA GLN A 129 -10.89 -26.45 -2.71
C GLN A 129 -12.02 -26.16 -3.70
N SER A 130 -11.75 -26.32 -4.99
CA SER A 130 -12.70 -26.03 -6.07
C SER A 130 -12.18 -26.60 -7.39
N ASP A 131 -13.06 -27.20 -8.19
CA ASP A 131 -12.77 -27.68 -9.56
C ASP A 131 -12.52 -26.54 -10.55
N LYS A 132 -12.77 -25.30 -10.12
CA LYS A 132 -12.51 -24.05 -10.87
C LYS A 132 -11.52 -23.16 -10.15
N THR A 133 -10.86 -22.29 -10.89
CA THR A 133 -9.92 -21.30 -10.36
C THR A 133 -10.19 -19.91 -10.91
N THR A 134 -9.76 -18.88 -10.18
CA THR A 134 -9.85 -17.48 -10.61
C THR A 134 -8.45 -16.93 -10.76
N ILE A 135 -8.18 -16.37 -11.92
CA ILE A 135 -6.94 -15.67 -12.22
C ILE A 135 -7.18 -14.19 -12.42
N VAL A 136 -6.16 -13.38 -12.17
CA VAL A 136 -6.15 -11.95 -12.46
C VAL A 136 -4.93 -11.61 -13.29
N LYS A 137 -5.17 -11.00 -14.45
CA LYS A 137 -4.14 -10.42 -15.32
C LYS A 137 -3.97 -8.95 -14.97
N GLU A 138 -2.73 -8.52 -14.75
CA GLU A 138 -2.41 -7.13 -14.41
C GLU A 138 -1.82 -6.36 -15.59
N PHE A 139 -2.50 -5.29 -16.02
CA PHE A 139 -2.05 -4.38 -17.06
C PHE A 139 -1.60 -3.06 -16.45
N THR A 140 -0.39 -2.60 -16.78
CA THR A 140 0.10 -1.29 -16.35
C THR A 140 -0.60 -0.19 -17.14
N THR A 141 -1.07 0.86 -16.45
CA THR A 141 -1.66 2.04 -17.08
C THR A 141 -1.27 3.31 -16.32
N ASP A 142 -1.36 4.46 -16.97
CA ASP A 142 -1.14 5.78 -16.37
C ASP A 142 -2.45 6.43 -15.92
N GLU A 143 -3.58 5.78 -16.19
CA GLU A 143 -4.92 6.25 -15.84
C GLU A 143 -5.56 5.37 -14.77
N GLY A 144 -6.29 5.99 -13.84
CA GLY A 144 -6.99 5.31 -12.75
C GLY A 144 -6.42 5.62 -11.37
N ASP A 145 -6.70 4.75 -10.41
CA ASP A 145 -6.28 4.95 -9.02
C ASP A 145 -4.75 4.90 -8.86
N PRO A 146 -4.16 5.69 -7.95
CA PRO A 146 -2.72 5.72 -7.77
C PRO A 146 -2.23 4.49 -6.99
N TYR A 147 -1.53 3.56 -7.66
CA TYR A 147 -0.95 2.38 -7.01
C TYR A 147 0.53 2.57 -6.64
N TYR A 148 1.34 3.12 -7.56
CA TYR A 148 2.78 3.27 -7.37
C TYR A 148 3.27 4.68 -7.71
N PRO A 149 4.06 5.33 -6.84
CA PRO A 149 4.73 6.58 -7.20
C PRO A 149 5.76 6.32 -8.31
N VAL A 150 5.94 7.27 -9.23
CA VAL A 150 6.95 7.18 -10.29
C VAL A 150 8.26 7.84 -9.80
N PRO A 151 9.33 7.05 -9.54
CA PRO A 151 10.58 7.57 -8.99
C PRO A 151 11.44 8.19 -10.11
N ASN A 152 11.21 9.47 -10.37
CA ASN A 152 12.04 10.28 -11.27
C ASN A 152 12.37 11.63 -10.64
N GLU A 153 13.37 12.33 -11.17
CA GLU A 153 13.82 13.61 -10.62
C GLU A 153 12.75 14.70 -10.63
N LYS A 154 11.89 14.71 -11.65
CA LYS A 154 10.78 15.69 -11.77
C LYS A 154 9.82 15.53 -10.59
N ASN A 155 9.33 14.31 -10.35
CA ASN A 155 8.41 14.03 -9.25
C ASN A 155 9.06 14.20 -7.89
N GLN A 156 10.36 13.89 -7.76
CA GLN A 156 11.08 14.15 -6.52
C GLN A 156 11.09 15.65 -6.19
N ARG A 157 11.43 16.51 -7.17
CA ARG A 157 11.41 17.98 -6.98
C ARG A 157 10.01 18.51 -6.66
N ILE A 158 8.96 17.95 -7.27
CA ILE A 158 7.57 18.31 -6.98
C ILE A 158 7.20 17.89 -5.55
N TYR A 159 7.48 16.63 -5.18
CA TYR A 159 7.17 16.11 -3.85
C TYR A 159 7.88 16.87 -2.73
N GLU A 160 9.12 17.33 -2.94
CA GLU A 160 9.85 18.15 -1.96
C GLU A 160 9.12 19.45 -1.64
N LYS A 161 8.44 20.08 -2.61
CA LYS A 161 7.59 21.26 -2.35
C LYS A 161 6.39 20.90 -1.48
N TYR A 162 5.69 19.82 -1.83
CA TYR A 162 4.55 19.33 -1.04
C TYR A 162 4.96 19.02 0.38
N LYS A 163 6.06 18.29 0.56
CA LYS A 163 6.60 17.95 1.88
C LYS A 163 6.85 19.22 2.72
N ALA A 164 7.49 20.24 2.16
CA ALA A 164 7.74 21.50 2.86
C ALA A 164 6.45 22.21 3.28
N GLU A 165 5.37 22.13 2.50
CA GLU A 165 4.07 22.68 2.91
C GLU A 165 3.39 21.83 3.99
N THR A 166 3.51 20.49 3.93
CA THR A 166 2.94 19.62 4.98
C THR A 166 3.54 19.89 6.35
N GLU A 167 4.84 20.21 6.41
CA GLU A 167 5.56 20.50 7.66
C GLU A 167 5.10 21.81 8.34
N LYS A 168 4.34 22.67 7.63
CA LYS A 168 3.77 23.91 8.19
C LYS A 168 2.37 23.72 8.78
N LEU A 169 1.72 22.60 8.48
CA LEU A 169 0.35 22.34 8.93
C LEU A 169 0.37 21.86 10.38
N VAL A 170 -0.46 22.48 11.21
CA VAL A 170 -0.62 22.13 12.62
C VAL A 170 -1.72 21.08 12.72
N ASP A 171 -1.47 20.03 13.49
CA ASP A 171 -2.39 18.92 13.76
C ASP A 171 -2.89 18.17 12.51
N ILE A 172 -2.20 18.31 11.37
CA ILE A 172 -2.43 17.53 10.15
C ILE A 172 -1.19 16.70 9.83
N TYR A 173 -1.35 15.38 9.82
CA TYR A 173 -0.25 14.43 9.65
C TYR A 173 -0.43 13.59 8.39
N PHE A 174 0.64 13.52 7.59
CA PHE A 174 0.67 12.78 6.33
C PHE A 174 1.38 11.44 6.53
N VAL A 175 0.67 10.34 6.34
CA VAL A 175 1.16 9.00 6.66
C VAL A 175 0.74 7.97 5.62
N GLY A 176 1.62 7.02 5.30
CA GLY A 176 1.37 5.97 4.32
C GLY A 176 1.90 6.27 2.91
N ARG A 177 1.67 5.32 2.00
CA ARG A 177 2.29 5.27 0.66
C ARG A 177 2.04 6.55 -0.15
N LEU A 178 0.78 6.98 -0.25
CA LEU A 178 0.37 8.08 -1.12
C LEU A 178 0.73 9.43 -0.51
N ALA A 179 0.42 9.61 0.77
CA ALA A 179 0.71 10.85 1.50
C ALA A 179 2.21 11.13 1.60
N ASN A 180 3.05 10.09 1.65
CA ASN A 180 4.51 10.24 1.67
C ASN A 180 5.19 10.02 0.31
N TYR A 181 4.42 9.81 -0.77
CA TYR A 181 4.92 9.51 -2.12
C TYR A 181 6.07 8.47 -2.13
N LYS A 182 5.88 7.38 -1.37
CA LYS A 182 6.91 6.37 -1.10
C LYS A 182 6.39 4.98 -1.41
N TYR A 183 7.20 4.17 -2.09
CA TYR A 183 6.86 2.79 -2.38
C TYR A 183 7.06 1.89 -1.15
N PHE A 184 6.08 1.88 -0.24
CA PHE A 184 6.04 1.01 0.93
C PHE A 184 5.46 -0.38 0.64
N ASN A 185 6.07 -1.42 1.20
CA ASN A 185 5.39 -2.69 1.48
C ASN A 185 4.42 -2.54 2.66
N MET A 186 3.55 -3.53 2.92
CA MET A 186 2.56 -3.46 4.00
C MET A 186 3.20 -3.28 5.38
N ASP A 187 4.23 -4.04 5.70
CA ASP A 187 4.99 -3.96 6.96
C ASP A 187 5.60 -2.56 7.16
N GLN A 188 6.11 -1.95 6.11
CA GLN A 188 6.66 -0.60 6.13
C GLN A 188 5.58 0.45 6.35
N ALA A 189 4.38 0.26 5.80
CA ALA A 189 3.24 1.14 6.02
C ALA A 189 2.74 1.05 7.47
N PHE A 190 2.63 -0.17 8.03
CA PHE A 190 2.32 -0.36 9.45
C PHE A 190 3.38 0.28 10.36
N LYS A 191 4.67 0.07 10.05
CA LYS A 191 5.76 0.70 10.80
C LYS A 191 5.66 2.22 10.73
N ASN A 192 5.40 2.79 9.55
CA ASN A 192 5.27 4.23 9.37
C ASN A 192 4.13 4.83 10.22
N ALA A 193 2.99 4.14 10.33
CA ALA A 193 1.89 4.55 11.19
C ALA A 193 2.25 4.45 12.69
N LEU A 194 2.87 3.35 13.12
CA LEU A 194 3.26 3.14 14.51
C LEU A 194 4.37 4.11 14.97
N ASP A 195 5.32 4.42 14.09
CA ASP A 195 6.35 5.41 14.36
C ASP A 195 5.73 6.81 14.55
N LEU A 196 4.77 7.19 13.70
CA LEU A 196 4.05 8.45 13.85
C LEU A 196 3.27 8.48 15.17
N PHE A 197 2.48 7.45 15.47
CA PHE A 197 1.73 7.35 16.73
C PHE A 197 2.64 7.59 17.95
N LYS A 198 3.77 6.90 18.01
CA LYS A 198 4.74 7.06 19.10
C LYS A 198 5.32 8.46 19.21
N SER A 199 5.66 9.07 18.08
CA SER A 199 6.17 10.44 18.08
C SER A 199 5.17 11.44 18.67
N LEU A 200 3.87 11.19 18.51
CA LEU A 200 2.80 12.03 19.05
C LEU A 200 2.52 11.78 20.53
N GLU A 201 2.67 10.53 21.00
CA GLU A 201 2.59 10.17 22.42
C GLU A 201 3.85 10.57 23.23
N GLY A 202 4.90 11.08 22.56
CA GLY A 202 6.16 11.43 23.20
C GLY A 202 7.04 10.23 23.56
N GLU A 203 6.78 9.06 22.97
CA GLU A 203 7.59 7.85 23.15
C GLU A 203 8.67 7.74 22.06
N SER A 204 9.90 7.37 22.45
CA SER A 204 10.94 7.01 21.49
C SER A 204 10.50 5.82 20.62
N ALA A 205 10.85 5.84 19.33
CA ALA A 205 10.46 4.84 18.32
C ALA A 205 10.70 3.37 18.77
N VAL A 206 9.86 2.43 18.31
CA VAL A 206 10.02 0.98 18.61
C VAL A 206 11.39 0.51 18.16
N ASN A 207 12.23 0.11 19.10
CA ASN A 207 13.32 -0.80 18.81
C ASN A 207 12.70 -2.20 18.68
N VAL A 208 12.62 -2.75 17.47
CA VAL A 208 11.88 -3.99 17.12
C VAL A 208 12.43 -5.23 17.86
N GLU A 209 13.51 -5.08 18.62
CA GLU A 209 14.05 -6.13 19.50
C GLU A 209 13.23 -6.37 20.78
N SER A 210 12.47 -5.41 21.29
CA SER A 210 11.77 -5.55 22.58
C SER A 210 10.49 -6.40 22.55
N VAL A 211 9.95 -6.73 21.38
CA VAL A 211 8.75 -7.59 21.24
C VAL A 211 9.09 -9.08 21.46
N LYS A 212 10.38 -9.45 21.54
CA LYS A 212 10.80 -10.83 21.81
C LYS A 212 10.57 -11.29 23.26
N GLU A 213 10.44 -10.38 24.22
CA GLU A 213 10.29 -10.75 25.64
C GLU A 213 8.84 -10.89 26.12
N ALA A 214 7.86 -10.41 25.35
CA ALA A 214 6.44 -10.49 25.72
C ALA A 214 5.69 -11.71 25.11
N ALA A 215 6.41 -12.58 24.38
CA ALA A 215 5.84 -13.77 23.72
C ALA A 215 6.57 -15.07 24.09
N LEU A 216 7.06 -15.15 25.33
CA LEU A 216 7.55 -16.37 25.98
C LEU A 216 6.59 -16.79 27.10
#